data_AF-A0AAV6JFM5-F1
#
_entry.id   AF-A0AAV6JFM5-F1
#
_cell.length_a   1.000
_cell.length_b   1.000
_cell.length_c   1.000
_cell.angle_alpha   90.00
_cell.angle_beta   90.00
_cell.angle_gamma   90.00
#
_symmetry.space_group_name_H-M   'P 1'
#
loop_
_entity.id
_entity.type
_entity.pdbx_description
1 polymer ?
#
loop_
_entity_poly.entity_id
_entity_poly.type
_entity_poly.pdbx_seq_one_letter_code
_entity_poly.pdbx_strand_id
1 'polypeptide(L)'
;MQIDEFKIHEVTQRYADETEGAVHQVTQKATIEKIRRLEREKEELELELLDIRVHEDRQKREAEKSLISPNSNIIALKARERKKNTDEDFVYEEVKKKTKTGKELFMDVDDLKSQEDERQKTKLRKLKANAEVAMLLSRESWMAIETLWNTADMSTEVWSSKDELMHVTAHDIQTLLFESALSTRCVDAYMNILMQQHVDQQPTFILETQQAKSFVFPSFFVRKLIADYINSDSKSSAGKGIENTVHIERCSPQQPDGFVECGVVVIFLMKQYLMNQERSKVISIEECRKTRAEMIHAFLGDQSKSSTSKVPQPVQKLKQIAESSKALKLQSKQYQLRVRQGPKIK
;
A
#
# COMPACT_ATOMS: atom_id res chain seq x y z
N MET A 1 -45.29 -63.67 -32.90
CA MET A 1 -45.68 -62.34 -32.38
C MET A 1 -44.67 -61.35 -32.94
N GLN A 2 -44.91 -60.82 -34.15
CA GLN A 2 -44.06 -59.79 -34.74
C GLN A 2 -44.41 -58.49 -34.03
N ILE A 3 -43.56 -58.08 -33.10
CA ILE A 3 -43.66 -56.74 -32.51
C ILE A 3 -43.28 -55.78 -33.63
N ASP A 4 -44.19 -54.86 -33.90
CA ASP A 4 -44.17 -53.93 -35.03
C ASP A 4 -43.02 -52.93 -34.84
N GLU A 5 -41.84 -53.23 -35.39
CA GLU A 5 -40.60 -52.44 -35.26
C GLU A 5 -40.82 -50.96 -35.61
N PHE A 6 -41.78 -50.68 -36.49
CA PHE A 6 -42.19 -49.34 -36.87
C PHE A 6 -42.73 -48.52 -35.68
N LYS A 7 -43.51 -49.14 -34.79
CA LYS A 7 -44.06 -48.45 -33.60
C LYS A 7 -42.99 -48.13 -32.57
N ILE A 8 -41.95 -48.97 -32.47
CA ILE A 8 -40.81 -48.72 -31.58
C ILE A 8 -40.02 -47.50 -32.08
N HIS A 9 -39.79 -47.40 -33.38
CA HIS A 9 -39.09 -46.26 -33.97
C HIS A 9 -39.84 -44.94 -33.77
N GLU A 10 -41.15 -44.92 -34.03
CA GLU A 10 -41.98 -43.70 -33.85
C GLU A 10 -42.02 -43.23 -32.39
N VAL A 11 -42.14 -44.17 -31.44
CA VAL A 11 -42.12 -43.85 -30.00
C VAL A 11 -40.74 -43.32 -29.59
N THR A 12 -39.67 -43.94 -30.06
CA THR A 12 -38.29 -43.50 -29.76
C THR A 12 -38.02 -42.09 -30.30
N GLN A 13 -38.50 -41.78 -31.50
CA GLN A 13 -38.32 -40.48 -32.11
C GLN A 13 -39.12 -39.37 -31.38
N ARG A 14 -40.36 -39.66 -30.95
CA ARG A 14 -41.12 -38.71 -30.12
C ARG A 14 -40.44 -38.42 -28.79
N TYR A 15 -39.89 -39.44 -28.12
CA TYR A 15 -39.12 -39.24 -26.89
C TYR A 15 -37.86 -38.42 -27.13
N ALA A 16 -37.15 -38.64 -28.24
CA ALA A 16 -35.98 -37.85 -28.60
C ALA A 16 -36.36 -36.36 -28.77
N ASP A 17 -37.38 -36.06 -29.57
CA ASP A 17 -37.85 -34.69 -29.83
C ASP A 17 -38.34 -33.99 -28.54
N GLU A 18 -39.05 -34.70 -27.66
CA GLU A 18 -39.48 -34.18 -26.36
C GLU A 18 -38.30 -33.88 -25.43
N THR A 19 -37.29 -34.75 -25.41
CA THR A 19 -36.08 -34.54 -24.59
C THR A 19 -35.22 -33.39 -25.10
N GLU A 20 -35.06 -33.24 -26.42
CA GLU A 20 -34.34 -32.11 -27.01
C GLU A 20 -35.04 -30.78 -26.72
N GLY A 21 -36.37 -30.74 -26.85
CA GLY A 21 -37.17 -29.57 -26.49
C GLY A 21 -37.03 -29.17 -25.02
N ALA A 22 -37.04 -30.15 -24.11
CA ALA A 22 -36.86 -29.90 -22.67
C ALA A 22 -35.45 -29.38 -22.35
N VAL A 23 -34.40 -29.98 -22.94
CA VAL A 23 -33.01 -29.54 -22.75
C VAL A 23 -32.81 -28.11 -23.28
N HIS A 24 -33.38 -27.79 -24.45
CA HIS A 24 -33.30 -26.44 -25.00
C HIS A 24 -33.98 -25.41 -24.09
N GLN A 25 -35.18 -25.73 -23.57
CA GLN A 25 -35.91 -24.84 -22.67
C GLN A 25 -35.17 -24.59 -21.34
N VAL A 26 -34.57 -25.64 -20.75
CA VAL A 26 -33.77 -25.51 -19.52
C VAL A 26 -32.53 -24.65 -19.77
N THR A 27 -31.84 -24.88 -20.88
CA THR A 27 -30.63 -24.12 -21.25
C THR A 27 -30.95 -22.65 -21.51
N GLN A 28 -32.07 -22.37 -22.19
CA GLN A 28 -32.53 -21.01 -22.44
C GLN A 28 -32.89 -20.28 -21.13
N LYS A 29 -33.61 -20.94 -20.21
CA LYS A 29 -33.93 -20.37 -18.89
C LYS A 29 -32.67 -20.06 -18.08
N ALA A 30 -31.70 -20.98 -18.02
CA ALA A 30 -30.44 -20.77 -17.34
C ALA A 30 -29.64 -19.60 -17.93
N THR A 31 -29.66 -19.44 -19.26
CA THR A 31 -29.00 -18.34 -19.95
C THR A 31 -29.65 -17.00 -19.63
N ILE A 32 -30.99 -16.92 -19.65
CA ILE A 32 -31.75 -15.71 -19.29
C ILE A 32 -31.47 -15.32 -17.83
N GLU A 33 -31.43 -16.28 -16.91
CA GLU A 33 -31.14 -16.03 -15.50
C GLU A 33 -29.70 -15.52 -15.28
N LYS A 34 -28.73 -16.08 -16.02
CA LYS A 34 -27.35 -15.59 -16.02
C LYS A 34 -27.26 -14.15 -16.52
N ILE A 35 -27.97 -13.79 -17.59
CA ILE A 35 -28.01 -12.42 -18.12
C ILE A 35 -28.58 -11.46 -17.07
N ARG A 36 -29.72 -11.80 -16.46
CA ARG A 36 -30.35 -10.98 -15.40
C ARG A 36 -29.47 -10.81 -14.16
N ARG A 37 -28.62 -11.80 -13.85
CA ARG A 37 -27.64 -11.68 -12.76
C ARG A 37 -26.54 -10.69 -13.12
N LEU A 38 -26.00 -10.78 -14.34
CA LEU A 38 -24.95 -9.88 -14.81
C LEU A 38 -25.44 -8.43 -14.97
N GLU A 39 -26.69 -8.22 -15.37
CA GLU A 39 -27.30 -6.88 -15.44
C GLU A 39 -27.38 -6.22 -14.05
N ARG A 40 -27.78 -6.96 -13.01
CA ARG A 40 -27.81 -6.46 -11.64
C ARG A 40 -26.42 -6.14 -11.10
N GLU A 41 -25.43 -7.00 -11.38
CA GLU A 41 -24.04 -6.77 -10.98
C GLU A 41 -23.45 -5.54 -11.67
N LYS A 42 -23.80 -5.31 -12.93
CA LYS A 42 -23.43 -4.11 -13.67
C LYS A 42 -24.04 -2.84 -13.04
N GLU A 43 -25.32 -2.86 -12.69
CA GLU A 43 -25.99 -1.73 -12.02
C GLU A 43 -25.34 -1.40 -10.65
N GLU A 44 -24.98 -2.43 -9.87
CA GLU A 44 -24.28 -2.27 -8.59
C GLU A 44 -22.90 -1.61 -8.76
N LEU A 45 -22.11 -2.06 -9.76
CA LEU A 45 -20.81 -1.47 -10.06
C LEU A 45 -20.93 -0.03 -10.58
N GLU A 46 -21.97 0.31 -11.35
CA GLU A 46 -22.22 1.69 -11.80
C GLU A 46 -22.53 2.62 -10.62
N LEU A 47 -23.24 2.14 -9.60
CA LEU A 47 -23.48 2.88 -8.35
C LEU A 47 -22.21 3.06 -7.52
N GLU A 48 -21.39 2.01 -7.35
CA GLU A 48 -20.10 2.12 -6.65
C GLU A 48 -19.16 3.13 -7.33
N LEU A 49 -19.10 3.14 -8.67
CA LEU A 49 -18.32 4.11 -9.43
C LEU A 49 -18.84 5.56 -9.26
N LEU A 50 -20.15 5.74 -9.11
CA LEU A 50 -20.73 7.06 -8.85
C LEU A 50 -20.31 7.58 -7.47
N ASP A 51 -20.35 6.74 -6.44
CA ASP A 51 -19.94 7.09 -5.08
C ASP A 51 -18.46 7.45 -4.99
N ILE A 52 -17.59 6.69 -5.67
CA ILE A 52 -16.16 7.01 -5.78
C ILE A 52 -15.97 8.40 -6.40
N ARG A 53 -16.68 8.68 -7.50
CA ARG A 53 -16.57 9.97 -8.22
C ARG A 53 -17.04 11.14 -7.35
N VAL A 54 -18.13 10.97 -6.59
CA VAL A 54 -18.61 11.97 -5.62
C VAL A 54 -17.59 12.20 -4.52
N HIS A 55 -16.94 11.14 -4.04
CA HIS A 55 -15.92 11.27 -2.99
C HIS A 55 -14.67 11.99 -3.48
N GLU A 56 -14.19 11.68 -4.69
CA GLU A 56 -13.07 12.37 -5.34
C GLU A 56 -13.37 13.87 -5.54
N ASP A 57 -14.56 14.20 -6.05
CA ASP A 57 -14.99 15.60 -6.21
C ASP A 57 -15.02 16.35 -4.88
N ARG A 58 -15.46 15.69 -3.81
CA ARG A 58 -15.45 16.26 -2.45
C ARG A 58 -14.01 16.50 -1.97
N GLN A 59 -13.11 15.53 -2.12
CA GLN A 59 -11.71 15.69 -1.73
C GLN A 59 -11.03 16.82 -2.52
N LYS A 60 -11.31 16.93 -3.82
CA LYS A 60 -10.81 18.01 -4.66
C LYS A 60 -11.27 19.38 -4.17
N ARG A 61 -12.56 19.53 -3.83
CA ARG A 61 -13.10 20.78 -3.24
C ARG A 61 -12.49 21.10 -1.88
N GLU A 62 -12.21 20.10 -1.05
CA GLU A 62 -11.54 20.28 0.25
C GLU A 62 -10.07 20.70 0.06
N ALA A 63 -9.37 20.13 -0.93
CA ALA A 63 -8.01 20.52 -1.29
C ALA A 63 -7.95 21.96 -1.86
N GLU A 64 -8.91 22.35 -2.70
CA GLU A 64 -9.01 23.73 -3.20
C GLU A 64 -9.27 24.74 -2.06
N LYS A 65 -10.03 24.35 -1.03
CA LYS A 65 -10.20 25.17 0.18
C LYS A 65 -8.93 25.28 1.01
N SER A 66 -8.10 24.23 1.07
CA SER A 66 -6.85 24.23 1.85
C SER A 66 -5.69 24.95 1.14
N LEU A 67 -5.75 25.09 -0.19
CA LEU A 67 -4.85 25.91 -0.99
C LEU A 67 -5.02 27.43 -0.77
N ILE A 68 -6.09 27.86 -0.10
CA ILE A 68 -6.22 29.23 0.43
C ILE A 68 -5.28 29.33 1.64
N SER A 69 -4.03 29.70 1.36
CA SER A 69 -2.96 29.86 2.34
C SER A 69 -3.45 30.56 3.63
N PRO A 70 -3.09 30.06 4.83
CA PRO A 70 -3.38 30.75 6.09
C PRO A 70 -2.88 32.20 6.10
N ASN A 71 -1.82 32.49 5.33
CA ASN A 71 -1.30 33.84 5.17
C ASN A 71 -2.24 34.77 4.40
N SER A 72 -3.08 34.29 3.47
CA SER A 72 -4.02 35.17 2.76
C SER A 72 -5.15 35.66 3.67
N ASN A 73 -5.63 34.80 4.59
CA ASN A 73 -6.61 35.18 5.60
C ASN A 73 -6.02 36.13 6.64
N ILE A 74 -4.77 35.92 7.08
CA ILE A 74 -4.07 36.85 7.99
C ILE A 74 -3.79 38.19 7.28
N ILE A 75 -3.42 38.18 5.99
CA ILE A 75 -3.22 39.40 5.20
C ILE A 75 -4.55 40.13 5.00
N ALA A 76 -5.65 39.42 4.73
CA ALA A 76 -6.98 40.01 4.58
C ALA A 76 -7.52 40.57 5.91
N LEU A 77 -7.27 39.88 7.04
CA LEU A 77 -7.60 40.36 8.39
C LEU A 77 -6.77 41.60 8.75
N LYS A 78 -5.45 41.58 8.53
CA LYS A 78 -4.57 42.74 8.74
C LYS A 78 -4.92 43.92 7.82
N ALA A 79 -5.36 43.66 6.59
CA ALA A 79 -5.82 44.71 5.67
C ALA A 79 -7.16 45.32 6.10
N ARG A 80 -8.06 44.53 6.73
CA ARG A 80 -9.30 45.04 7.33
C ARG A 80 -9.06 45.84 8.61
N GLU A 81 -8.12 45.43 9.46
CA GLU A 81 -7.72 46.21 10.64
C GLU A 81 -7.09 47.56 10.27
N ARG A 82 -6.22 47.59 9.25
CA ARG A 82 -5.60 48.83 8.77
C ARG A 82 -6.61 49.84 8.18
N LYS A 83 -7.76 49.39 7.67
CA LYS A 83 -8.83 50.28 7.19
C LYS A 83 -9.70 50.85 8.32
N LYS A 84 -9.63 50.30 9.54
CA LYS A 84 -10.38 50.82 10.70
C LYS A 84 -9.54 51.73 11.60
N ASN A 85 -8.21 51.64 11.56
CA ASN A 85 -7.28 52.49 12.29
C ASN A 85 -6.47 53.40 11.34
N THR A 86 -7.15 54.17 10.50
CA THR A 86 -6.53 55.35 9.86
C THR A 86 -6.61 56.50 10.84
N ASP A 87 -5.62 56.56 11.72
CA ASP A 87 -5.30 57.76 12.48
C ASP A 87 -4.66 58.75 11.48
N GLU A 88 -5.32 59.88 11.20
CA GLU A 88 -4.92 60.81 10.11
C GLU A 88 -3.54 61.45 10.35
N ASP A 89 -3.04 61.41 11.59
CA ASP A 89 -1.76 62.02 11.99
C ASP A 89 -0.56 61.05 11.95
N PHE A 90 -0.76 59.76 11.64
CA PHE A 90 0.34 58.78 11.66
C PHE A 90 1.04 58.64 10.29
N VAL A 91 2.14 59.38 10.10
CA VAL A 91 2.99 59.29 8.90
C VAL A 91 3.91 58.06 8.99
N TYR A 92 3.70 57.07 8.12
CA TYR A 92 4.63 55.94 7.98
C TYR A 92 5.93 56.40 7.29
N GLU A 93 7.08 56.18 7.93
CA GLU A 93 8.38 56.37 7.29
C GLU A 93 8.55 55.41 6.11
N GLU A 94 8.86 55.96 4.93
CA GLU A 94 9.13 55.19 3.71
C GLU A 94 10.39 54.33 3.86
N VAL A 95 10.20 53.04 4.13
CA VAL A 95 11.30 52.07 4.10
C VAL A 95 11.79 51.92 2.66
N LYS A 96 12.94 52.53 2.37
CA LYS A 96 13.66 52.43 1.09
C LYS A 96 13.90 50.96 0.73
N LYS A 97 13.10 50.44 -0.22
CA LYS A 97 13.30 49.10 -0.80
C LYS A 97 14.63 49.09 -1.54
N LYS A 98 15.64 48.41 -0.98
CA LYS A 98 16.86 48.08 -1.70
C LYS A 98 16.52 47.07 -2.80
N THR A 99 16.43 47.56 -4.03
CA THR A 99 16.38 46.76 -5.25
C THR A 99 17.65 45.91 -5.33
N LYS A 100 17.51 44.60 -5.07
CA LYS A 100 18.58 43.62 -5.28
C LYS A 100 18.72 43.48 -6.80
N THR A 101 19.79 44.04 -7.34
CA THR A 101 20.20 43.89 -8.73
C THR A 101 20.28 42.40 -9.07
N GLY A 102 19.50 41.99 -10.07
CA GLY A 102 19.46 40.63 -10.59
C GLY A 102 20.82 40.24 -11.12
N LYS A 103 21.57 39.51 -10.31
CA LYS A 103 22.71 38.73 -10.79
C LYS A 103 22.10 37.47 -11.38
N GLU A 104 22.09 37.35 -12.70
CA GLU A 104 21.86 36.08 -13.39
C GLU A 104 22.93 35.10 -12.90
N LEU A 105 22.57 34.33 -11.87
CA LEU A 105 23.34 33.19 -11.41
C LEU A 105 23.13 32.09 -12.45
N PHE A 106 24.04 32.04 -13.41
CA PHE A 106 24.38 30.78 -14.07
C PHE A 106 24.93 29.86 -12.98
N MET A 107 24.03 29.11 -12.33
CA MET A 107 24.42 28.00 -11.47
C MET A 107 24.94 26.90 -12.38
N ASP A 108 26.20 26.54 -12.19
CA ASP A 108 26.80 25.39 -12.85
C ASP A 108 25.98 24.14 -12.53
N VAL A 109 25.73 23.31 -13.55
CA VAL A 109 24.90 22.09 -13.44
C VAL A 109 25.49 21.11 -12.40
N ASP A 110 26.79 21.17 -12.15
CA ASP A 110 27.48 20.38 -11.13
C ASP A 110 27.20 20.85 -9.69
N ASP A 111 26.92 22.14 -9.46
CA ASP A 111 26.54 22.66 -8.14
C ASP A 111 25.10 22.27 -7.74
N LEU A 112 24.21 22.09 -8.73
CA LEU A 112 22.85 21.58 -8.51
C LEU A 112 22.86 20.16 -7.95
N LYS A 113 23.70 19.28 -8.50
CA LYS A 113 23.85 17.90 -8.01
C LYS A 113 24.44 17.86 -6.60
N SER A 114 25.41 18.72 -6.31
CA SER A 114 26.03 18.80 -4.98
C SER A 114 25.03 19.22 -3.89
N GLN A 115 24.14 20.18 -4.18
CA GLN A 115 23.07 20.57 -3.25
C GLN A 115 22.04 19.48 -3.01
N GLU A 116 21.70 18.70 -4.05
CA GLU A 116 20.71 17.63 -3.94
C GLU A 116 21.25 16.46 -3.09
N ASP A 117 22.52 16.09 -3.28
CA ASP A 117 23.23 15.09 -2.47
C ASP A 117 23.34 15.51 -0.99
N GLU A 118 23.63 16.78 -0.71
CA GLU A 118 23.65 17.37 0.64
C GLU A 118 22.26 17.32 1.30
N ARG A 119 21.20 17.65 0.55
CA ARG A 119 19.82 17.57 1.04
C ARG A 119 19.42 16.13 1.36
N GLN A 120 19.77 15.17 0.51
CA GLN A 120 19.48 13.75 0.74
C GLN A 120 20.24 13.21 1.96
N LYS A 121 21.54 13.51 2.10
CA LYS A 121 22.32 13.14 3.29
C LYS A 121 21.75 13.72 4.58
N THR A 122 21.28 14.97 4.54
CA THR A 122 20.68 15.63 5.70
C THR A 122 19.36 14.96 6.10
N LYS A 123 18.53 14.54 5.12
CA LYS A 123 17.32 13.74 5.37
C LYS A 123 17.65 12.41 6.04
N LEU A 124 18.71 11.74 5.59
CA LEU A 124 19.13 10.43 6.12
C LEU A 124 19.69 10.50 7.55
N ARG A 125 20.40 11.59 7.89
CA ARG A 125 20.84 11.85 9.27
C ARG A 125 19.66 12.15 10.20
N LYS A 126 18.65 12.88 9.72
CA LYS A 126 17.42 13.13 10.48
C LYS A 126 16.59 11.85 10.69
N LEU A 127 16.61 10.94 9.72
CA LEU A 127 16.01 9.60 9.83
C LEU A 127 16.60 8.80 11.00
N LYS A 128 17.94 8.72 11.11
CA LYS A 128 18.61 8.00 12.21
C LYS A 128 18.31 8.58 13.59
N ALA A 129 18.15 9.90 13.69
CA ALA A 129 17.98 10.57 14.98
C ALA A 129 16.55 10.47 15.53
N ASN A 130 15.55 10.27 14.66
CA ASN A 130 14.15 10.45 15.03
C ASN A 130 13.30 9.17 14.99
N ALA A 131 13.83 8.06 14.46
CA ALA A 131 13.06 6.83 14.30
C ALA A 131 13.46 5.80 15.35
N GLU A 132 12.64 5.61 16.38
CA GLU A 132 12.89 4.56 17.38
C GLU A 132 12.84 3.15 16.78
N VAL A 133 11.96 2.95 15.78
CA VAL A 133 11.91 1.73 14.96
C VAL A 133 13.27 1.43 14.31
N ALA A 134 14.03 2.46 13.90
CA ALA A 134 15.34 2.26 13.25
C ALA A 134 16.36 1.57 14.16
N MET A 135 16.27 1.77 15.48
CA MET A 135 17.16 1.11 16.45
C MET A 135 16.88 -0.38 16.59
N LEU A 136 15.69 -0.84 16.19
CA LEU A 136 15.30 -2.25 16.23
C LEU A 136 15.68 -3.01 14.95
N LEU A 137 16.17 -2.30 13.93
CA LEU A 137 16.52 -2.92 12.65
C LEU A 137 17.88 -3.61 12.70
N SER A 138 17.92 -4.83 12.17
CA SER A 138 19.16 -5.50 11.77
C SER A 138 20.03 -4.63 10.85
N ARG A 139 21.34 -4.89 10.90
CA ARG A 139 22.32 -4.17 10.08
C ARG A 139 22.05 -4.34 8.59
N GLU A 140 21.62 -5.51 8.15
CA GLU A 140 21.33 -5.81 6.75
C GLU A 140 20.17 -4.97 6.23
N SER A 141 19.05 -4.94 6.97
CA SER A 141 17.91 -4.12 6.59
C SER A 141 18.22 -2.63 6.64
N TRP A 142 19.03 -2.20 7.61
CA TRP A 142 19.49 -0.81 7.66
C TRP A 142 20.31 -0.43 6.42
N MET A 143 21.25 -1.29 6.01
CA MET A 143 22.04 -1.09 4.78
C MET A 143 21.17 -1.09 3.52
N ALA A 144 20.12 -1.93 3.49
CA ALA A 144 19.16 -1.95 2.39
C ALA A 144 18.35 -0.65 2.31
N ILE A 145 17.90 -0.12 3.45
CA ILE A 145 17.25 1.20 3.55
C ILE A 145 18.19 2.32 3.10
N GLU A 146 19.43 2.32 3.57
CA GLU A 146 20.44 3.30 3.13
C GLU A 146 20.64 3.24 1.61
N THR A 147 20.68 2.04 1.04
CA THR A 147 20.81 1.88 -0.42
C THR A 147 19.56 2.39 -1.13
N LEU A 148 18.37 2.02 -0.65
CA LEU A 148 17.08 2.42 -1.21
C LEU A 148 16.95 3.95 -1.24
N TRP A 149 17.21 4.64 -0.14
CA TRP A 149 17.08 6.12 -0.08
C TRP A 149 18.09 6.88 -0.95
N ASN A 150 19.25 6.30 -1.21
CA ASN A 150 20.28 6.94 -2.05
C ASN A 150 20.05 6.69 -3.55
N THR A 151 19.19 5.75 -3.92
CA THR A 151 19.10 5.27 -5.31
C THR A 151 17.70 5.26 -5.89
N ALA A 152 16.68 5.18 -5.04
CA ALA A 152 15.32 4.92 -5.43
C ALA A 152 14.43 6.14 -5.17
N ASP A 153 13.48 6.38 -6.07
CA ASP A 153 12.36 7.29 -5.81
C ASP A 153 11.40 6.66 -4.78
N MET A 154 10.60 7.48 -4.10
CA MET A 154 9.61 7.04 -3.11
C MET A 154 8.54 6.11 -3.72
N SER A 155 8.31 6.21 -5.03
CA SER A 155 7.42 5.32 -5.78
C SER A 155 8.02 3.95 -6.10
N THR A 156 9.31 3.74 -5.84
CA THR A 156 10.01 2.49 -6.20
C THR A 156 9.47 1.31 -5.41
N GLU A 157 9.14 0.24 -6.11
CA GLU A 157 8.71 -1.02 -5.51
C GLU A 157 9.86 -1.68 -4.74
N VAL A 158 9.58 -2.04 -3.48
CA VAL A 158 10.50 -2.71 -2.55
C VAL A 158 10.13 -4.19 -2.42
N TRP A 159 8.84 -4.51 -2.48
CA TRP A 159 8.35 -5.88 -2.41
C TRP A 159 7.07 -6.01 -3.24
N SER A 160 6.87 -7.15 -3.87
CA SER A 160 5.63 -7.53 -4.56
C SER A 160 5.30 -8.98 -4.29
N SER A 161 4.00 -9.28 -4.22
CA SER A 161 3.51 -10.64 -4.10
C SER A 161 3.74 -11.43 -5.39
N LYS A 162 3.73 -12.77 -5.30
CA LYS A 162 3.95 -13.65 -6.47
C LYS A 162 2.93 -13.48 -7.60
N ASP A 163 1.73 -13.02 -7.25
CA ASP A 163 0.63 -12.72 -8.17
C ASP A 163 0.60 -11.24 -8.60
N GLU A 164 1.57 -10.43 -8.15
CA GLU A 164 1.72 -8.98 -8.45
C GLU A 164 0.52 -8.11 -8.04
N LEU A 165 -0.47 -8.66 -7.32
CA LEU A 165 -1.65 -7.92 -6.87
C LEU A 165 -1.34 -6.99 -5.69
N MET A 166 -0.32 -7.31 -4.90
CA MET A 166 0.11 -6.51 -3.76
C MET A 166 1.56 -6.09 -3.94
N HIS A 167 1.83 -4.81 -3.70
CA HIS A 167 3.18 -4.27 -3.70
C HIS A 167 3.36 -3.26 -2.57
N VAL A 168 4.61 -3.12 -2.15
CA VAL A 168 5.07 -2.19 -1.10
C VAL A 168 6.14 -1.32 -1.71
N THR A 169 6.00 -0.01 -1.57
CA THR A 169 6.93 0.97 -2.14
C THR A 169 7.90 1.52 -1.10
N ALA A 170 8.93 2.24 -1.54
CA ALA A 170 9.85 2.94 -0.65
C ALA A 170 9.14 3.94 0.28
N HIS A 171 8.04 4.55 -0.18
CA HIS A 171 7.18 5.38 0.65
C HIS A 171 6.53 4.59 1.78
N ASP A 172 6.08 3.36 1.53
CA ASP A 172 5.49 2.52 2.58
C ASP A 172 6.53 2.16 3.65
N ILE A 173 7.78 1.87 3.25
CA ILE A 173 8.90 1.67 4.20
C ILE A 173 9.16 2.94 5.03
N GLN A 174 9.06 4.12 4.39
CA GLN A 174 9.16 5.39 5.09
C GLN A 174 8.07 5.54 6.17
N THR A 175 6.81 5.22 5.84
CA THR A 175 5.71 5.29 6.81
C THR A 175 5.90 4.35 7.99
N LEU A 176 6.50 3.17 7.76
CA LEU A 176 6.84 2.22 8.81
C LEU A 176 7.89 2.78 9.77
N LEU A 177 8.97 3.37 9.23
CA LEU A 177 10.08 3.95 10.00
C LEU A 177 9.66 5.15 10.87
N PHE A 178 8.77 6.00 10.36
CA PHE A 178 8.37 7.25 11.02
C PHE A 178 7.11 7.12 11.88
N GLU A 179 6.71 5.90 12.25
CA GLU A 179 5.53 5.67 13.10
C GLU A 179 4.28 6.40 12.56
N SER A 180 4.15 6.46 11.23
CA SER A 180 3.03 7.10 10.54
C SER A 180 1.94 6.09 10.23
N ALA A 181 0.70 6.55 10.02
CA ALA A 181 -0.43 5.67 9.68
C ALA A 181 -0.09 4.77 8.49
N LEU A 182 -0.32 3.47 8.65
CA LEU A 182 -0.01 2.49 7.61
C LEU A 182 -1.01 2.57 6.47
N SER A 183 -0.50 2.42 5.24
CA SER A 183 -1.35 2.23 4.08
C SER A 183 -2.02 0.86 4.13
N THR A 184 -3.24 0.76 3.60
CA THR A 184 -3.97 -0.51 3.47
C THR A 184 -3.13 -1.57 2.74
N ARG A 185 -2.41 -1.14 1.69
CA ARG A 185 -1.48 -1.98 0.91
C ARG A 185 -0.40 -2.61 1.77
N CYS A 186 0.22 -1.83 2.67
CA CYS A 186 1.25 -2.31 3.57
C CYS A 186 0.72 -3.36 4.56
N VAL A 187 -0.50 -3.15 5.08
CA VAL A 187 -1.17 -4.10 5.97
C VAL A 187 -1.49 -5.41 5.23
N ASP A 188 -2.16 -5.34 4.09
CA ASP A 188 -2.56 -6.51 3.32
C ASP A 188 -1.33 -7.31 2.83
N ALA A 189 -0.28 -6.62 2.38
CA ALA A 189 0.98 -7.24 1.95
C ALA A 189 1.64 -8.03 3.09
N TYR A 190 1.70 -7.47 4.30
CA TYR A 190 2.30 -8.18 5.43
C TYR A 190 1.42 -9.34 5.93
N MET A 191 0.09 -9.20 5.88
CA MET A 191 -0.82 -10.32 6.15
C MET A 191 -0.55 -11.49 5.18
N ASN A 192 -0.33 -11.21 3.89
CA ASN A 192 0.02 -12.23 2.92
C ASN A 192 1.32 -12.95 3.28
N ILE A 193 2.35 -12.21 3.71
CA ILE A 193 3.61 -12.81 4.19
C ILE A 193 3.36 -13.71 5.40
N LEU A 194 2.58 -13.26 6.40
CA LEU A 194 2.27 -14.06 7.59
C LEU A 194 1.51 -15.35 7.24
N MET A 195 0.55 -15.28 6.30
CA MET A 195 -0.17 -16.46 5.83
C MET A 195 0.76 -17.47 5.16
N GLN A 196 1.65 -16.99 4.28
CA GLN A 196 2.62 -17.86 3.61
C GLN A 196 3.55 -18.54 4.63
N GLN A 197 4.05 -17.77 5.60
CA GLN A 197 4.87 -18.32 6.69
C GLN A 197 4.13 -19.37 7.52
N HIS A 198 2.85 -19.15 7.81
CA HIS A 198 2.04 -20.12 8.53
C HIS A 198 1.84 -21.41 7.72
N VAL A 199 1.54 -21.29 6.41
CA VAL A 199 1.40 -22.44 5.50
C VAL A 199 2.72 -23.23 5.43
N ASP A 200 3.86 -22.55 5.30
CA ASP A 200 5.18 -23.18 5.22
C ASP A 200 5.59 -23.89 6.53
N GLN A 201 5.06 -23.46 7.67
CA GLN A 201 5.34 -24.05 8.99
C GLN A 201 4.41 -25.21 9.34
N GLN A 202 3.27 -25.38 8.65
CA GLN A 202 2.38 -26.49 8.94
C GLN A 202 2.97 -27.82 8.40
N PRO A 203 3.07 -28.87 9.23
CA PRO A 203 3.56 -30.16 8.78
C PRO A 203 2.63 -30.73 7.70
N THR A 204 3.20 -31.06 6.54
CA THR A 204 2.49 -31.52 5.33
C THR A 204 1.64 -32.78 5.56
N PHE A 205 1.84 -33.47 6.69
CA PHE A 205 1.24 -34.76 7.01
C PHE A 205 -0.21 -34.70 7.54
N ILE A 206 -0.77 -33.51 7.79
CA ILE A 206 -2.12 -33.34 8.40
C ILE A 206 -3.10 -32.59 7.47
N LEU A 207 -2.99 -32.77 6.15
CA LEU A 207 -3.82 -32.03 5.18
C LEU A 207 -5.14 -32.73 4.80
N GLU A 208 -5.38 -33.98 5.22
CA GLU A 208 -6.54 -34.75 4.75
C GLU A 208 -7.70 -34.87 5.75
N THR A 209 -7.51 -34.57 7.04
CA THR A 209 -8.54 -34.77 8.06
C THR A 209 -8.93 -33.47 8.75
N GLN A 210 -10.00 -32.85 8.24
CA GLN A 210 -10.88 -31.89 8.95
C GLN A 210 -10.23 -30.70 9.69
N GLN A 211 -9.08 -30.19 9.26
CA GLN A 211 -8.60 -28.93 9.83
C GLN A 211 -9.42 -27.75 9.32
N ALA A 212 -9.95 -26.97 10.26
CA ALA A 212 -10.65 -25.72 10.00
C ALA A 212 -9.78 -24.83 9.10
N LYS A 213 -10.20 -24.68 7.84
CA LYS A 213 -9.54 -23.76 6.90
C LYS A 213 -9.67 -22.35 7.48
N SER A 214 -8.57 -21.81 7.99
CA SER A 214 -8.52 -20.41 8.39
C SER A 214 -8.45 -19.57 7.12
N PHE A 215 -9.52 -18.83 6.84
CA PHE A 215 -9.55 -17.84 5.76
C PHE A 215 -9.23 -16.48 6.36
N VAL A 216 -8.17 -15.83 5.85
CA VAL A 216 -7.90 -14.43 6.15
C VAL A 216 -8.45 -13.62 5.00
N PHE A 217 -9.34 -12.68 5.32
CA PHE A 217 -9.93 -11.80 4.34
C PHE A 217 -9.15 -10.49 4.30
N PRO A 218 -8.86 -9.95 3.11
CA PRO A 218 -8.28 -8.62 2.98
C PRO A 218 -9.13 -7.56 3.70
N SER A 219 -8.49 -6.49 4.12
CA SER A 219 -9.14 -5.41 4.87
C SER A 219 -10.35 -4.79 4.16
N PHE A 220 -10.35 -4.72 2.82
CA PHE A 220 -11.50 -4.25 2.05
C PHE A 220 -12.71 -5.20 2.13
N PHE A 221 -12.48 -6.52 2.22
CA PHE A 221 -13.54 -7.51 2.30
C PHE A 221 -14.28 -7.41 3.64
N VAL A 222 -13.55 -7.16 4.74
CA VAL A 222 -14.15 -6.95 6.06
C VAL A 222 -15.03 -5.69 6.06
N ARG A 223 -14.62 -4.60 5.39
CA ARG A 223 -15.45 -3.40 5.25
C ARG A 223 -16.72 -3.67 4.45
N LYS A 224 -16.63 -4.39 3.32
CA LYS A 224 -17.80 -4.77 2.51
C LYS A 224 -18.75 -5.66 3.31
N LEU A 225 -18.23 -6.67 4.01
CA LEU A 225 -19.03 -7.57 4.85
C LEU A 225 -19.72 -6.84 6.01
N ILE A 226 -19.05 -5.89 6.66
CA ILE A 226 -19.66 -5.05 7.70
C ILE A 226 -20.73 -4.12 7.10
N ALA A 227 -20.46 -3.50 5.95
CA ALA A 227 -21.44 -2.66 5.26
C ALA A 227 -22.68 -3.47 4.86
N ASP A 228 -22.49 -4.65 4.27
CA ASP A 228 -23.55 -5.58 3.90
C ASP A 228 -24.33 -6.05 5.14
N TYR A 229 -23.65 -6.33 6.25
CA TYR A 229 -24.29 -6.70 7.52
C TYR A 229 -25.16 -5.56 8.08
N ILE A 230 -24.62 -4.35 8.18
CA ILE A 230 -25.37 -3.15 8.64
C ILE A 230 -26.58 -2.87 7.73
N ASN A 231 -26.42 -3.05 6.41
CA ASN A 231 -27.50 -2.86 5.45
C ASN A 231 -28.54 -4.00 5.52
N SER A 232 -28.13 -5.22 5.88
CA SER A 232 -29.02 -6.39 6.00
C SER A 232 -29.95 -6.32 7.22
N ASP A 233 -29.52 -5.68 8.32
CA ASP A 233 -30.38 -5.44 9.50
C ASP A 233 -31.58 -4.51 9.19
N SER A 234 -31.55 -3.78 8.07
CA SER A 234 -32.68 -2.97 7.62
C SER A 234 -33.76 -3.76 6.85
N LYS A 235 -33.50 -5.03 6.51
CA LYS A 235 -34.44 -5.91 5.78
C LYS A 235 -34.51 -7.26 6.48
N SER A 236 -35.38 -7.36 7.48
CA SER A 236 -35.70 -8.60 8.20
C SER A 236 -36.35 -9.64 7.26
N SER A 237 -35.54 -10.37 6.49
CA SER A 237 -36.00 -11.60 5.85
C SER A 237 -35.83 -12.75 6.83
N ALA A 238 -36.95 -13.30 7.27
CA ALA A 238 -37.05 -14.47 8.14
C ALA A 238 -36.38 -15.70 7.51
N GLY A 239 -35.07 -15.84 7.70
CA GLY A 239 -34.30 -17.03 7.35
C GLY A 239 -33.76 -17.68 8.62
N LYS A 240 -33.92 -19.01 8.74
CA LYS A 240 -33.48 -19.86 9.86
C LYS A 240 -32.16 -19.36 10.48
N GLY A 241 -32.27 -18.77 11.66
CA GLY A 241 -31.13 -18.25 12.42
C GLY A 241 -30.18 -19.38 12.79
N ILE A 242 -28.93 -19.24 12.39
CA ILE A 242 -27.83 -19.93 13.06
C ILE A 242 -27.73 -19.24 14.43
N GLU A 243 -28.34 -19.82 15.46
CA GLU A 243 -28.13 -19.43 16.86
C GLU A 243 -26.71 -19.82 17.28
N ASN A 244 -25.73 -19.09 16.78
CA ASN A 244 -24.39 -19.05 17.33
C ASN A 244 -24.21 -17.68 17.96
N THR A 245 -24.86 -17.46 19.11
CA THR A 245 -24.44 -16.41 20.05
C THR A 245 -23.10 -16.83 20.63
N VAL A 246 -22.03 -16.69 19.84
CA VAL A 246 -20.68 -16.67 20.36
C VAL A 246 -20.60 -15.40 21.19
N HIS A 247 -20.46 -15.56 22.50
CA HIS A 247 -20.16 -14.46 23.39
C HIS A 247 -18.78 -13.92 22.98
N ILE A 248 -18.76 -12.90 22.12
CA ILE A 248 -17.51 -12.23 21.72
C ILE A 248 -17.06 -11.45 22.95
N GLU A 249 -16.22 -12.08 23.77
CA GLU A 249 -15.55 -11.39 24.86
C GLU A 249 -14.71 -10.25 24.27
N ARG A 250 -14.99 -9.00 24.69
CA ARG A 250 -14.33 -7.78 24.20
C ARG A 250 -12.91 -7.66 24.75
N CYS A 251 -12.08 -8.67 24.50
CA CYS A 251 -10.69 -8.77 24.95
C CYS A 251 -9.71 -8.39 23.83
N SER A 252 -10.09 -7.48 22.92
CA SER A 252 -9.17 -6.94 21.93
C SER A 252 -8.32 -5.83 22.56
N PRO A 253 -6.99 -5.84 22.35
CA PRO A 253 -6.10 -4.82 22.86
C PRO A 253 -6.54 -3.45 22.39
N GLN A 254 -6.72 -2.54 23.34
CA GLN A 254 -7.02 -1.14 23.07
C GLN A 254 -5.73 -0.40 22.77
N GLN A 255 -5.80 0.56 21.85
CA GLN A 255 -4.66 1.42 21.55
C GLN A 255 -4.46 2.43 22.69
N PRO A 256 -3.21 2.81 23.00
CA PRO A 256 -2.95 3.95 23.87
C PRO A 256 -3.61 5.22 23.30
N ASP A 257 -4.13 6.08 24.17
CA ASP A 257 -4.76 7.35 23.76
C ASP A 257 -3.80 8.20 22.91
N GLY A 258 -4.31 8.74 21.80
CA GLY A 258 -3.56 9.63 20.89
C GLY A 258 -2.67 8.91 19.86
N PHE A 259 -2.70 7.57 19.79
CA PHE A 259 -1.87 6.78 18.89
C PHE A 259 -2.65 6.29 17.66
N VAL A 260 -2.21 6.63 16.44
CA VAL A 260 -2.86 6.23 15.17
C VAL A 260 -2.16 4.98 14.60
N GLU A 261 -2.18 3.89 15.36
CA GLU A 261 -1.48 2.63 15.03
C GLU A 261 -2.42 1.48 14.64
N CYS A 262 -3.65 1.78 14.21
CA CYS A 262 -4.68 0.75 14.06
C CYS A 262 -4.26 -0.38 13.10
N GLY A 263 -3.51 -0.04 12.03
CA GLY A 263 -2.92 -1.02 11.13
C GLY A 263 -1.94 -1.97 11.82
N VAL A 264 -1.06 -1.47 12.69
CA VAL A 264 -0.07 -2.30 13.42
C VAL A 264 -0.76 -3.20 14.43
N VAL A 265 -1.79 -2.71 15.13
CA VAL A 265 -2.57 -3.53 16.06
C VAL A 265 -3.28 -4.66 15.34
N VAL A 266 -3.86 -4.38 14.17
CA VAL A 266 -4.46 -5.42 13.33
C VAL A 266 -3.43 -6.47 12.91
N ILE A 267 -2.24 -6.07 12.50
CA ILE A 267 -1.15 -7.00 12.18
C ILE A 267 -0.73 -7.84 13.39
N PHE A 268 -0.58 -7.20 14.56
CA PHE A 268 -0.22 -7.89 15.79
C PHE A 268 -1.25 -8.97 16.15
N LEU A 269 -2.54 -8.64 16.09
CA LEU A 269 -3.63 -9.58 16.34
C LEU A 269 -3.63 -10.74 15.34
N MET A 270 -3.40 -10.44 14.06
CA MET A 270 -3.31 -11.47 13.02
C MET A 270 -2.15 -12.42 13.28
N LYS A 271 -0.98 -11.89 13.68
CA LYS A 271 0.18 -12.68 14.06
C LYS A 271 -0.10 -13.58 15.26
N GLN A 272 -0.74 -13.06 16.32
CA GLN A 272 -1.12 -13.87 17.48
C GLN A 272 -2.07 -14.99 17.10
N TYR A 273 -3.06 -14.69 16.24
CA TYR A 273 -4.01 -15.68 15.73
C TYR A 273 -3.32 -16.78 14.91
N LEU A 274 -2.56 -16.41 13.88
CA LEU A 274 -1.90 -17.37 12.98
C LEU A 274 -0.86 -18.23 13.70
N MET A 275 -0.21 -17.70 14.73
CA MET A 275 0.83 -18.40 15.48
C MET A 275 0.29 -19.12 16.73
N ASN A 276 -1.03 -19.18 16.93
CA ASN A 276 -1.67 -19.74 18.14
C ASN A 276 -1.08 -19.20 19.45
N GLN A 277 -0.74 -17.90 19.48
CA GLN A 277 -0.24 -17.23 20.68
C GLN A 277 -1.41 -16.76 21.56
N GLU A 278 -1.17 -16.68 22.87
CA GLU A 278 -2.13 -16.11 23.81
C GLU A 278 -2.43 -14.65 23.43
N ARG A 279 -3.72 -14.30 23.40
CA ARG A 279 -4.16 -12.94 23.02
C ARG A 279 -3.77 -11.97 24.11
N SER A 280 -2.96 -10.97 23.77
CA SER A 280 -2.64 -9.91 24.73
C SER A 280 -3.82 -8.94 24.85
N LYS A 281 -4.13 -8.52 26.07
CA LYS A 281 -5.19 -7.51 26.35
C LYS A 281 -4.73 -6.08 26.10
N VAL A 282 -3.43 -5.84 25.99
CA VAL A 282 -2.82 -4.52 25.74
C VAL A 282 -1.61 -4.72 24.85
N ILE A 283 -1.41 -3.82 23.88
CA ILE A 283 -0.19 -3.77 23.07
C ILE A 283 0.63 -2.56 23.51
N SER A 284 1.90 -2.77 23.86
CA SER A 284 2.78 -1.67 24.24
C SER A 284 3.29 -0.91 23.01
N ILE A 285 3.78 0.32 23.21
CA ILE A 285 4.38 1.12 22.13
C ILE A 285 5.63 0.41 21.59
N GLU A 286 6.42 -0.20 22.46
CA GLU A 286 7.59 -0.99 22.09
C GLU A 286 7.21 -2.20 21.23
N GLU A 287 6.08 -2.86 21.54
CA GLU A 287 5.55 -3.94 20.69
C GLU A 287 5.11 -3.42 19.33
N CYS A 288 4.43 -2.27 19.26
CA CYS A 288 4.10 -1.64 17.98
C CYS A 288 5.36 -1.36 17.14
N ARG A 289 6.41 -0.79 17.76
CA ARG A 289 7.68 -0.50 17.10
C ARG A 289 8.39 -1.77 16.64
N LYS A 290 8.36 -2.82 17.46
CA LYS A 290 8.90 -4.13 17.10
C LYS A 290 8.15 -4.74 15.92
N THR A 291 6.83 -4.68 15.90
CA THR A 291 6.02 -5.15 14.76
C THR A 291 6.37 -4.37 13.49
N ARG A 292 6.52 -3.03 13.55
CA ARG A 292 6.96 -2.23 12.40
C ARG A 292 8.35 -2.65 11.90
N ALA A 293 9.30 -2.88 12.80
CA ALA A 293 10.64 -3.37 12.45
C ALA A 293 10.58 -4.75 11.78
N GLU A 294 9.77 -5.68 12.31
CA GLU A 294 9.54 -6.99 11.72
C GLU A 294 8.93 -6.91 10.31
N MET A 295 8.00 -5.98 10.08
CA MET A 295 7.43 -5.72 8.75
C MET A 295 8.50 -5.25 7.76
N ILE A 296 9.31 -4.27 8.17
CA ILE A 296 10.44 -3.78 7.36
C ILE A 296 11.41 -4.92 7.02
N HIS A 297 11.74 -5.76 8.01
CA HIS A 297 12.59 -6.93 7.81
C HIS A 297 12.02 -7.91 6.80
N ALA A 298 10.71 -8.19 6.88
CA ALA A 298 10.06 -9.10 5.95
C ALA A 298 10.08 -8.55 4.51
N PHE A 299 9.70 -7.29 4.32
CA PHE A 299 9.68 -6.68 2.98
C PHE A 299 11.06 -6.58 2.34
N LEU A 300 12.10 -6.28 3.12
CA LEU A 300 13.48 -6.18 2.62
C LEU A 300 14.18 -7.54 2.50
N GLY A 301 13.80 -8.52 3.32
CA GLY A 301 14.45 -9.82 3.42
C GLY A 301 14.06 -10.81 2.33
N ASP A 302 12.81 -10.74 1.85
CA ASP A 302 12.26 -11.68 0.85
C ASP A 302 12.97 -11.59 -0.52
N GLN A 303 13.56 -10.43 -0.81
CA GLN A 303 14.41 -10.18 -1.97
C GLN A 303 15.60 -11.16 -2.09
N SER A 304 16.06 -11.74 -0.97
CA SER A 304 17.20 -12.66 -0.97
C SER A 304 16.85 -14.11 -1.34
N LYS A 305 15.57 -14.49 -1.28
CA LYS A 305 15.12 -15.88 -1.49
C LYS A 305 14.43 -16.12 -2.83
N SER A 306 13.91 -15.08 -3.47
CA SER A 306 13.16 -15.19 -4.73
C SER A 306 14.04 -15.11 -6.00
N SER A 307 15.23 -15.70 -5.99
CA SER A 307 16.23 -15.61 -7.08
C SER A 307 15.84 -16.29 -8.41
N THR A 308 14.56 -16.51 -8.68
CA THR A 308 14.03 -16.93 -9.98
C THR A 308 12.96 -15.99 -10.55
N SER A 309 12.47 -15.02 -9.77
CA SER A 309 11.68 -13.92 -10.34
C SER A 309 12.64 -12.94 -10.97
N LYS A 310 12.33 -12.51 -12.20
CA LYS A 310 13.03 -11.43 -12.89
C LYS A 310 12.86 -10.16 -12.05
N VAL A 311 13.76 -9.96 -11.09
CA VAL A 311 13.96 -8.69 -10.39
C VAL A 311 13.97 -7.64 -11.50
N PRO A 312 13.07 -6.64 -11.45
CA PRO A 312 13.20 -5.49 -12.31
C PRO A 312 14.65 -5.03 -12.19
N GLN A 313 15.27 -4.67 -13.30
CA GLN A 313 16.68 -4.36 -13.35
C GLN A 313 17.20 -3.22 -12.43
N PRO A 314 16.44 -2.40 -11.65
CA PRO A 314 17.05 -1.32 -10.87
C PRO A 314 18.12 -1.79 -9.90
N VAL A 315 17.93 -2.77 -9.01
CA VAL A 315 18.92 -3.00 -7.92
C VAL A 315 20.23 -3.63 -8.44
N GLN A 316 20.14 -4.54 -9.41
CA GLN A 316 21.33 -5.09 -10.06
C GLN A 316 22.00 -4.08 -11.01
N LYS A 317 21.22 -3.30 -11.79
CA LYS A 317 21.80 -2.17 -12.54
C LYS A 317 22.39 -1.12 -11.60
N LEU A 318 21.83 -0.88 -10.42
CA LEU A 318 22.32 0.11 -9.46
C LEU A 318 23.62 -0.36 -8.82
N LYS A 319 23.76 -1.66 -8.48
CA LYS A 319 25.06 -2.22 -8.11
C LYS A 319 26.07 -2.09 -9.26
N GLN A 320 25.67 -2.41 -10.47
CA GLN A 320 26.53 -2.32 -11.66
C GLN A 320 26.90 -0.86 -12.02
N ILE A 321 25.98 0.10 -11.83
CA ILE A 321 26.20 1.54 -12.01
C ILE A 321 27.10 2.07 -10.90
N ALA A 322 26.91 1.64 -9.66
CA ALA A 322 27.77 2.03 -8.54
C ALA A 322 29.20 1.50 -8.73
N GLU A 323 29.37 0.26 -9.20
CA GLU A 323 30.65 -0.33 -9.54
C GLU A 323 31.29 0.36 -10.76
N SER A 324 30.52 0.64 -11.80
CA SER A 324 30.98 1.38 -12.99
C SER A 324 31.40 2.81 -12.65
N SER A 325 30.68 3.48 -11.75
CA SER A 325 31.00 4.82 -11.26
C SER A 325 32.28 4.83 -10.42
N LYS A 326 32.50 3.80 -9.58
CA LYS A 326 33.78 3.61 -8.86
C LYS A 326 34.94 3.38 -9.85
N ALA A 327 34.74 2.57 -10.89
CA ALA A 327 35.75 2.31 -11.90
C ALA A 327 36.11 3.57 -12.70
N LEU A 328 35.12 4.38 -13.10
CA LEU A 328 35.32 5.67 -13.78
C LEU A 328 36.09 6.68 -12.92
N LYS A 329 35.77 6.78 -11.62
CA LYS A 329 36.52 7.63 -10.68
C LYS A 329 37.98 7.17 -10.56
N LEU A 330 38.22 5.86 -10.56
CA LEU A 330 39.58 5.31 -10.52
C LEU A 330 40.35 5.61 -11.81
N GLN A 331 39.73 5.44 -12.98
CA GLN A 331 40.34 5.77 -14.28
C GLN A 331 40.64 7.26 -14.41
N SER A 332 39.72 8.13 -14.00
CA SER A 332 39.94 9.59 -14.00
C SER A 332 41.13 9.97 -13.12
N LYS A 333 41.24 9.37 -11.92
CA LYS A 333 42.36 9.58 -11.01
C LYS A 333 43.69 9.09 -11.62
N GLN A 334 43.70 7.93 -12.28
CA GLN A 334 44.89 7.41 -12.97
C GLN A 334 45.31 8.30 -14.15
N TYR A 335 44.35 8.84 -14.91
CA TYR A 335 44.63 9.76 -15.99
C TYR A 335 45.27 11.06 -15.49
N GLN A 336 44.71 11.67 -14.43
CA GLN A 336 45.30 12.87 -13.81
C GLN A 336 46.72 12.62 -13.30
N LEU A 337 47.01 11.43 -12.77
CA LEU A 337 48.36 11.06 -12.34
C LEU A 337 49.32 10.95 -13.53
N ARG A 338 48.91 10.38 -14.67
CA ARG A 338 49.76 10.34 -15.88
C ARG A 338 50.04 11.71 -16.46
N VAL A 339 49.03 12.60 -16.49
CA VAL A 339 49.21 13.98 -16.98
C VAL A 339 50.21 14.74 -16.11
N ARG A 340 50.17 14.53 -14.78
CA ARG A 340 51.14 15.13 -13.85
C ARG A 340 52.55 14.57 -13.98
N GLN A 341 52.67 13.30 -14.38
CA GLN A 341 53.97 12.64 -14.60
C GLN A 341 54.47 12.83 -16.05
N GLY A 342 54.15 13.96 -16.68
CA GLY A 342 54.40 14.24 -18.09
C GLY A 342 55.76 13.71 -18.60
N PRO A 343 55.81 13.26 -19.87
CA PRO A 343 57.00 12.62 -20.43
C PRO A 343 58.21 13.52 -20.20
N LYS A 344 59.20 12.99 -19.47
CA LYS A 344 60.53 13.62 -19.39
C LYS A 344 61.13 13.52 -20.79
N ILE A 345 60.93 14.57 -21.58
CA ILE A 345 61.63 14.76 -22.85
C ILE A 345 63.11 14.79 -22.48
N LYS A 346 63.84 13.76 -22.90
CA LYS A 346 65.29 13.66 -22.71
C LYS A 346 66.01 14.49 -23.76
#